data_AF-X1R1G7-F1
#
_entry.id   AF-X1R1G7-F1
#
_cell.length_a   1.000
_cell.length_b   1.000
_cell.length_c   1.000
_cell.angle_alpha   90.00
_cell.angle_beta   90.00
_cell.angle_gamma   90.00
#
_symmetry.space_group_name_H-M   'P 1'
#
loop_
_entity.id
_entity.type
_entity.pdbx_description
1 polymer ?
#
loop_
_entity_poly.entity_id
_entity_poly.type
_entity_poly.pdbx_seq_one_letter_code
_entity_poly.pdbx_strand_id
1 'polypeptide(L)'
;GAAIQLYDNTIITGKNSVQMHAASSLVLNAIKKLAGIPDKIHVLSPMVIDSIASLDKYLVKTKKTVSLDLEETLIALSISATTNPTAQLALEKLKDLQGCDVHMTYIPTPGDEQGLRRLGVHLTSDPNFSGNYLFVV
;
A
#
# COMPACT_ATOMS: atom_id res chain seq x y z
N GLY A 1 6.05 8.26 -7.00
CA GLY A 1 6.56 7.98 -5.65
C GLY A 1 5.55 8.46 -4.64
N ALA A 2 5.74 8.10 -3.37
CA ALA A 2 4.87 8.58 -2.29
C ALA A 2 5.71 8.86 -1.02
N ALA A 3 5.23 9.77 -0.18
CA ALA A 3 5.84 10.09 1.10
C ALA A 3 4.76 10.35 2.16
N ILE A 4 5.07 10.03 3.42
CA ILE A 4 4.22 10.27 4.59
C ILE A 4 5.07 10.89 5.70
N GLN A 5 4.54 11.89 6.37
CA GLN A 5 5.10 12.43 7.60
C GLN A 5 4.35 11.82 8.79
N LEU A 6 5.10 11.13 9.66
CA LEU A 6 4.57 10.55 10.89
C LEU A 6 4.48 11.61 11.99
N TYR A 7 3.79 11.28 13.10
CA TYR A 7 3.60 12.19 14.25
C TYR A 7 4.91 12.65 14.91
N ASP A 8 5.99 11.86 14.77
CA ASP A 8 7.33 12.18 15.28
C ASP A 8 8.16 13.02 14.28
N ASN A 9 7.52 13.51 13.22
CA ASN A 9 8.14 14.18 12.06
C ASN A 9 9.08 13.31 11.22
N THR A 10 9.12 12.00 11.46
CA THR A 10 9.84 11.08 10.58
C THR A 10 9.14 11.05 9.22
N ILE A 11 9.92 11.26 8.16
CA ILE A 11 9.44 11.09 6.78
C ILE A 11 9.75 9.68 6.31
N ILE A 12 8.71 8.96 5.88
CA ILE A 12 8.83 7.64 5.26
C ILE A 12 8.42 7.76 3.79
N THR A 13 9.09 7.02 2.93
CA THR A 13 8.85 7.03 1.48
C THR A 13 8.43 5.66 0.95
N GLY A 14 7.62 5.67 -0.11
CA GLY A 14 7.22 4.50 -0.88
C GLY A 14 7.57 4.67 -2.36
N LYS A 15 7.93 3.56 -3.00
CA LYS A 15 8.26 3.52 -4.42
C LYS A 15 7.51 2.39 -5.11
N ASN A 16 7.24 2.57 -6.40
CA ASN A 16 6.74 1.48 -7.22
C ASN A 16 7.78 0.36 -7.30
N SER A 17 7.30 -0.87 -7.30
CA SER A 17 8.07 -2.07 -7.55
C SER A 17 7.31 -2.96 -8.54
N VAL A 18 7.92 -4.10 -8.90
CA VAL A 18 7.25 -5.10 -9.72
C VAL A 18 6.01 -5.68 -9.02
N GLN A 19 6.03 -5.74 -7.68
CA GLN A 19 5.01 -6.41 -6.87
C GLN A 19 3.96 -5.45 -6.29
N MET A 20 4.29 -4.17 -6.14
CA MET A 20 3.47 -3.22 -5.38
C MET A 20 3.54 -1.79 -5.92
N HIS A 21 2.42 -1.08 -5.78
CA HIS A 21 2.34 0.36 -5.96
C HIS A 21 3.13 1.13 -4.88
N ALA A 22 3.42 2.40 -5.19
CA ALA A 22 4.13 3.29 -4.28
C ALA A 22 3.34 3.56 -2.99
N ALA A 23 2.00 3.65 -3.07
CA ALA A 23 1.14 3.81 -1.90
C ALA A 23 1.20 2.57 -0.98
N SER A 24 1.09 1.38 -1.55
CA SER A 24 1.26 0.10 -0.84
C SER A 24 2.61 0.01 -0.13
N SER A 25 3.70 0.30 -0.86
CA SER A 25 5.04 0.30 -0.29
C SER A 25 5.20 1.34 0.82
N LEU A 26 4.62 2.53 0.67
CA LEU A 26 4.65 3.59 1.67
C LEU A 26 4.03 3.13 2.99
N VAL A 27 2.80 2.59 2.91
CA VAL A 27 2.05 2.18 4.09
C VAL A 27 2.76 1.03 4.81
N LEU A 28 3.25 0.02 4.07
CA LEU A 28 4.02 -1.07 4.67
C LEU A 28 5.30 -0.59 5.36
N ASN A 29 6.04 0.34 4.75
CA ASN A 29 7.23 0.91 5.35
C ASN A 29 6.91 1.70 6.62
N ALA A 30 5.84 2.49 6.59
CA ALA A 30 5.39 3.30 7.72
C ALA A 30 4.98 2.42 8.92
N ILE A 31 4.13 1.42 8.71
CA ILE A 31 3.70 0.52 9.79
C ILE A 31 4.85 -0.35 10.32
N LYS A 32 5.78 -0.78 9.47
CA LYS A 32 6.98 -1.49 9.91
C LYS A 32 7.83 -0.61 10.83
N LYS A 33 8.03 0.66 10.45
CA LYS A 33 8.76 1.63 11.27
C LYS A 33 8.08 1.82 12.63
N LEU A 34 6.77 2.04 12.65
CA LEU A 34 5.98 2.24 13.87
C LEU A 34 5.91 1.00 14.77
N ALA A 35 5.99 -0.20 14.19
CA ALA A 35 6.03 -1.47 14.90
C ALA A 35 7.45 -1.88 15.34
N GLY A 36 8.49 -1.14 14.96
CA GLY A 36 9.88 -1.51 15.22
C GLY A 36 10.34 -2.75 14.44
N ILE A 37 9.66 -3.09 13.34
CA ILE A 37 9.96 -4.26 12.51
C ILE A 37 11.13 -3.91 11.58
N PRO A 38 12.23 -4.69 11.57
CA PRO A 38 13.35 -4.45 10.68
C PRO A 38 12.95 -4.51 9.20
N ASP A 39 13.55 -3.67 8.36
CA ASP A 39 13.14 -3.55 6.96
C ASP A 39 13.29 -4.85 6.15
N LYS A 40 14.26 -5.68 6.50
CA LYS A 40 14.48 -7.01 5.88
C LYS A 40 13.36 -8.03 6.13
N ILE A 41 12.43 -7.75 7.04
CA ILE A 41 11.33 -8.67 7.37
C ILE A 41 10.14 -8.40 6.46
N HIS A 42 9.72 -9.45 5.75
CA HIS A 42 8.49 -9.43 4.98
C HIS A 42 7.28 -9.70 5.89
N VAL A 43 6.33 -8.77 5.90
CA VAL A 43 5.08 -8.88 6.68
C VAL A 43 3.95 -9.52 5.87
N LEU A 44 4.06 -9.55 4.54
CA LEU A 44 3.09 -10.20 3.69
C LEU A 44 3.53 -11.62 3.34
N SER A 45 2.58 -12.56 3.37
CA SER A 45 2.79 -13.93 2.91
C SER A 45 2.92 -13.97 1.38
N PRO A 46 4.00 -14.57 0.83
CA PRO A 46 4.14 -14.75 -0.61
C PRO A 46 2.96 -15.50 -1.24
N MET A 47 2.43 -16.52 -0.56
CA MET A 47 1.27 -17.28 -1.04
C MET A 47 0.01 -16.42 -1.18
N VAL A 48 -0.18 -15.44 -0.30
CA VAL A 48 -1.33 -14.52 -0.35
C VAL A 48 -1.16 -13.53 -1.51
N ILE A 49 0.05 -12.98 -1.67
CA ILE A 49 0.39 -12.10 -2.80
C ILE A 49 0.13 -12.83 -4.12
N ASP A 50 0.65 -14.05 -4.26
CA ASP A 50 0.51 -14.85 -5.48
C ASP A 50 -0.96 -15.20 -5.78
N SER A 51 -1.77 -15.43 -4.73
CA SER A 51 -3.20 -15.73 -4.87
C SER A 51 -3.98 -14.53 -5.41
N ILE A 52 -3.73 -13.34 -4.86
CA ILE A 52 -4.35 -12.09 -5.34
C ILE A 52 -3.92 -11.80 -6.77
N ALA A 53 -2.60 -11.84 -7.04
CA ALA A 53 -2.07 -11.59 -8.37
C ALA A 53 -2.60 -12.58 -9.43
N SER A 54 -2.82 -13.83 -9.04
CA SER A 54 -3.43 -14.85 -9.91
C SER A 54 -4.90 -14.57 -10.21
N LEU A 55 -5.66 -14.08 -9.21
CA LEU A 55 -7.05 -13.70 -9.38
C LEU A 55 -7.20 -12.53 -10.37
N ASP A 56 -6.40 -11.47 -10.21
CA ASP A 56 -6.49 -10.30 -11.09
C ASP A 56 -6.07 -10.65 -12.52
N LYS A 57 -5.05 -11.50 -12.67
CA LYS A 57 -4.65 -12.02 -13.98
C LYS A 57 -5.79 -12.79 -14.65
N TYR A 58 -6.57 -13.55 -13.88
CA TYR A 58 -7.72 -14.30 -14.37
C TYR A 58 -8.88 -13.36 -14.77
N LEU A 59 -9.19 -12.36 -13.94
CA LEU A 59 -10.33 -11.45 -14.13
C LEU A 59 -10.07 -10.38 -15.21
N VAL A 60 -8.93 -9.70 -15.17
CA VAL A 60 -8.64 -8.53 -16.00
C VAL A 60 -8.22 -8.93 -17.42
N LYS A 61 -7.94 -10.23 -17.67
CA LYS A 61 -7.50 -10.77 -18.98
C LYS A 61 -6.36 -9.97 -19.63
N THR A 62 -5.55 -9.29 -18.82
CA THR A 62 -4.44 -8.44 -19.28
C THR A 62 -3.10 -9.15 -19.12
N LYS A 63 -2.16 -8.85 -20.02
CA LYS A 63 -0.78 -9.35 -19.97
C LYS A 63 0.12 -8.55 -19.02
N LYS A 64 -0.36 -7.45 -18.42
CA LYS A 64 0.42 -6.65 -17.48
C LYS A 64 0.64 -7.41 -16.17
N THR A 65 1.85 -7.26 -15.62
CA THR A 65 2.18 -7.66 -14.26
C THR A 65 1.21 -7.00 -13.29
N VAL A 66 0.47 -7.81 -12.54
CA VAL A 66 -0.39 -7.35 -11.46
C VAL A 66 0.52 -6.87 -10.34
N SER A 67 0.43 -5.58 -10.05
CA SER A 67 1.16 -4.92 -8.96
C SER A 67 0.12 -4.53 -7.93
N LEU A 68 0.29 -4.96 -6.68
CA LEU A 68 -0.74 -4.79 -5.67
C LEU A 68 -0.95 -3.32 -5.35
N ASP A 69 -2.19 -2.86 -5.49
CA ASP A 69 -2.61 -1.57 -4.99
C ASP A 69 -2.78 -1.58 -3.47
N LEU A 70 -3.06 -0.42 -2.88
CA LEU A 70 -3.13 -0.31 -1.43
C LEU A 70 -4.29 -1.11 -0.84
N GLU A 71 -5.45 -1.19 -1.49
CA GLU A 71 -6.59 -1.94 -0.97
C GLU A 71 -6.27 -3.44 -0.91
N GLU A 72 -5.73 -3.98 -2.00
CA GLU A 72 -5.27 -5.36 -2.09
C GLU A 72 -4.17 -5.66 -1.06
N THR A 73 -3.27 -4.71 -0.86
CA THR A 73 -2.18 -4.82 0.13
C THR A 73 -2.72 -4.89 1.56
N LEU A 74 -3.74 -4.10 1.89
CA LEU A 74 -4.37 -4.13 3.22
C LEU A 74 -5.11 -5.45 3.46
N ILE A 75 -5.78 -5.99 2.45
CA ILE A 75 -6.41 -7.32 2.50
C ILE A 75 -5.32 -8.40 2.70
N ALA A 76 -4.24 -8.35 1.92
CA ALA A 76 -3.13 -9.29 2.03
C ALA A 76 -2.48 -9.26 3.42
N LEU A 77 -2.32 -8.07 4.01
CA LEU A 77 -1.81 -7.89 5.36
C LEU A 77 -2.75 -8.51 6.40
N SER A 78 -4.05 -8.29 6.27
CA SER A 78 -5.07 -8.88 7.17
C SER A 78 -5.04 -10.40 7.14
N ILE A 79 -4.90 -11.02 5.96
CA ILE A 79 -4.79 -12.47 5.84
C ILE A 79 -3.46 -12.94 6.43
N SER A 80 -2.36 -12.25 6.14
CA SER A 80 -1.03 -12.59 6.66
C SER A 80 -0.97 -12.53 8.19
N ALA A 81 -1.68 -11.58 8.81
CA ALA A 81 -1.77 -11.43 10.26
C ALA A 81 -2.38 -12.65 10.98
N THR A 82 -3.19 -13.46 10.30
CA THR A 82 -3.78 -14.69 10.88
C THR A 82 -2.75 -15.77 11.21
N THR A 83 -1.61 -15.77 10.54
CA THR A 83 -0.55 -16.80 10.68
C THR A 83 0.82 -16.22 10.99
N ASN A 84 1.01 -14.90 10.87
CA ASN A 84 2.27 -14.22 11.14
C ASN A 84 2.10 -13.15 12.23
N PRO A 85 2.61 -13.39 13.47
CA PRO A 85 2.55 -12.42 14.56
C PRO A 85 3.21 -11.07 14.22
N THR A 86 4.24 -11.07 13.37
CA THR A 86 4.90 -9.82 12.92
C THR A 86 3.98 -9.00 12.02
N ALA A 87 3.17 -9.67 11.18
CA ALA A 87 2.17 -9.01 10.35
C ALA A 87 1.01 -8.45 11.19
N GLN A 88 0.61 -9.17 12.24
CA GLN A 88 -0.36 -8.68 13.23
C GLN A 88 0.12 -7.40 13.92
N LEU A 89 1.38 -7.37 14.38
CA LEU A 89 1.97 -6.16 14.97
C LEU A 89 1.97 -4.98 13.99
N ALA A 90 2.28 -5.22 12.71
CA ALA A 90 2.22 -4.19 11.68
C ALA A 90 0.78 -3.69 11.44
N LEU A 91 -0.19 -4.61 11.38
CA LEU A 91 -1.61 -4.29 11.18
C LEU A 91 -2.16 -3.38 12.30
N GLU A 92 -1.77 -3.62 13.55
CA GLU A 92 -2.18 -2.79 14.70
C GLU A 92 -1.69 -1.33 14.62
N LYS A 93 -0.64 -1.05 13.82
CA LYS A 93 -0.09 0.29 13.62
C LYS A 93 -0.79 1.10 12.52
N LEU A 94 -1.71 0.50 11.76
CA LEU A 94 -2.45 1.23 10.72
C LEU A 94 -3.23 2.42 11.28
N LYS A 95 -3.79 2.28 12.49
CA LYS A 95 -4.53 3.35 13.18
C LYS A 95 -3.66 4.57 13.48
N ASP A 96 -2.36 4.37 13.66
CA ASP A 96 -1.41 5.44 13.99
C ASP A 96 -1.08 6.31 12.76
N LEU A 97 -1.53 5.90 11.56
CA LEU A 97 -1.42 6.70 10.33
C LEU A 97 -2.56 7.71 10.17
N GLN A 98 -3.63 7.60 10.95
CA GLN A 98 -4.78 8.50 10.84
C GLN A 98 -4.35 9.94 11.10
N GLY A 99 -4.76 10.86 10.21
CA GLY A 99 -4.42 12.27 10.29
C GLY A 99 -2.98 12.61 9.88
N CYS A 100 -2.17 11.63 9.46
CA CYS A 100 -0.85 11.91 8.89
C CYS A 100 -0.97 12.50 7.48
N ASP A 101 -0.05 13.39 7.13
CA ASP A 101 0.01 14.00 5.81
C ASP A 101 0.75 13.09 4.83
N VAL A 102 0.13 12.84 3.68
CA VAL A 102 0.65 12.02 2.59
C VAL A 102 0.70 12.82 1.30
N HIS A 103 1.80 12.69 0.57
CA HIS A 103 1.95 13.25 -0.77
C HIS A 103 2.30 12.17 -1.79
N MET A 104 1.68 12.23 -2.96
CA MET A 104 1.96 11.36 -4.11
C MET A 104 2.36 12.16 -5.34
N THR A 105 3.36 11.67 -6.08
CA THR A 105 3.81 12.34 -7.32
C THR A 105 2.88 12.09 -8.52
N TYR A 106 1.69 11.53 -8.27
CA TYR A 106 0.67 11.18 -9.26
C TYR A 106 -0.70 11.08 -8.59
N ILE A 107 -1.76 11.26 -9.36
CA ILE A 107 -3.16 11.04 -8.95
C ILE A 107 -3.34 9.54 -8.68
N PRO A 108 -3.66 9.13 -7.44
CA PRO A 108 -3.78 7.73 -7.07
C PRO A 108 -4.80 6.97 -7.95
N THR A 109 -4.60 5.67 -8.12
CA THR A 109 -5.63 4.81 -8.72
C THR A 109 -6.81 4.66 -7.76
N PRO A 110 -8.00 4.23 -8.23
CA PRO A 110 -9.15 4.05 -7.35
C PRO A 110 -8.88 3.14 -6.12
N GLY A 111 -8.14 2.04 -6.29
CA GLY A 111 -7.77 1.16 -5.17
C GLY A 111 -6.79 1.80 -4.18
N ASP A 112 -5.79 2.55 -4.68
CA ASP A 112 -4.89 3.33 -3.83
C ASP A 112 -5.66 4.42 -3.05
N GLU A 113 -6.52 5.18 -3.73
CA GLU A 113 -7.33 6.24 -3.15
C GLU A 113 -8.27 5.69 -2.08
N GLN A 114 -8.96 4.58 -2.36
CA GLN A 114 -9.86 3.94 -1.41
C GLN A 114 -9.13 3.48 -0.16
N GLY A 115 -7.94 2.87 -0.32
CA GLY A 115 -7.08 2.48 0.80
C GLY A 115 -6.66 3.68 1.65
N LEU A 116 -6.13 4.74 1.04
CA LEU A 116 -5.67 5.95 1.73
C LEU A 116 -6.83 6.64 2.46
N ARG A 117 -7.99 6.74 1.83
CA ARG A 117 -9.18 7.32 2.43
C ARG A 117 -9.66 6.53 3.65
N ARG A 118 -9.64 5.19 3.59
CA ARG A 118 -10.00 4.34 4.75
C ARG A 118 -9.02 4.48 5.91
N LEU A 119 -7.73 4.73 5.63
CA LEU A 119 -6.72 5.01 6.67
C LEU A 119 -6.90 6.39 7.30
N GLY A 120 -7.66 7.29 6.69
CA GLY A 120 -7.93 8.63 7.21
C GLY A 120 -6.71 9.55 7.20
N VAL A 121 -5.80 9.37 6.23
CA VAL A 121 -4.67 10.29 5.99
C VAL A 121 -5.12 11.55 5.26
N HIS A 122 -4.37 12.64 5.39
CA HIS A 122 -4.55 13.83 4.55
C HIS A 122 -3.75 13.68 3.26
N LEU A 123 -4.43 13.40 2.16
CA LEU A 123 -3.80 13.12 0.88
C LEU A 123 -3.68 14.37 0.00
N THR A 124 -2.49 14.60 -0.53
CA THR A 124 -2.22 15.52 -1.64
C THR A 124 -1.54 14.78 -2.79
N SER A 125 -1.68 15.29 -4.02
CA SER A 125 -1.00 14.71 -5.19
C SER A 125 -0.63 15.76 -6.22
N ASP A 126 0.42 15.47 -6.98
CA ASP A 126 0.70 16.16 -8.23
C ASP A 126 -0.39 15.83 -9.27
N PRO A 127 -0.76 16.78 -10.16
CA PRO A 127 -1.82 16.60 -11.15
C PRO A 127 -1.38 15.75 -12.36
N ASN A 128 -0.68 14.65 -12.12
CA ASN A 128 -0.20 13.71 -13.13
C ASN A 128 -0.96 12.38 -13.01
N PHE A 129 -1.54 11.87 -14.10
CA PHE A 129 -2.21 10.58 -14.07
C PHE A 129 -1.23 9.41 -13.89
N SER A 130 -1.66 8.36 -13.19
CA SER A 130 -0.90 7.11 -12.99
C SER A 130 -0.69 6.30 -14.29
N GLY A 131 -1.45 6.62 -15.35
CA GLY A 131 -1.29 6.02 -16.68
C GLY A 131 -2.08 6.79 -17.75
N ASN A 132 -2.11 6.24 -18.96
CA ASN A 132 -2.78 6.85 -20.12
C ASN A 132 -4.30 6.59 -20.19
N TYR A 133 -4.90 6.08 -19.12
CA TYR A 133 -6.31 5.71 -19.08
C TYR A 133 -7.09 6.83 -18.38
N LEU A 134 -7.77 7.64 -19.18
CA LEU A 134 -8.42 8.89 -18.75
C LEU A 134 -9.84 8.71 -18.20
N PHE A 135 -10.41 7.50 -18.25
CA PHE A 135 -11.79 7.25 -17.83
C PHE A 135 -11.93 5.89 -17.16
N VAL A 136 -12.41 5.87 -15.91
CA VAL A 136 -13.07 4.71 -15.32
C VAL A 136 -14.55 4.85 -15.70
N VAL A 137 -15.07 3.92 -16.52
CA VAL A 137 -16.50 3.84 -16.87
C VAL A 137 -17.22 3.05 -15.81
#